data_AF-A0A3B9HSB7-F1
#
_entry.id   AF-A0A3B9HSB7-F1
#
_cell.length_a   1.000
_cell.length_b   1.000
_cell.length_c   1.000
_cell.angle_alpha   90.00
_cell.angle_beta   90.00
_cell.angle_gamma   90.00
#
_symmetry.space_group_name_H-M   'P 1'
#
loop_
_entity.id
_entity.type
_entity.pdbx_description
1 polymer ?
#
loop_
_entity_poly.entity_id
_entity_poly.type
_entity_poly.pdbx_seq_one_letter_code
_entity_poly.pdbx_strand_id
1 'polypeptide(L)'
;MSPAGGTANRPSSSAARNNGSEGEEEIIIDDLLRLIVDKQGSDLHLTVGSPPMLRLQGKLWPTDLPVLTAKETRRLVFQFL
;
A
#
# COMPACT_ATOMS: atom_id res chain seq x y z
N MET A 1 -43.61 23.29 43.68
CA MET A 1 -43.94 22.25 42.69
C MET A 1 -42.93 22.39 41.56
N SER A 2 -41.99 21.45 41.49
CA SER A 2 -40.87 21.42 40.53
C SER A 2 -41.24 20.57 39.31
N PRO A 3 -40.65 20.80 38.12
CA PRO A 3 -40.58 19.77 37.09
C PRO A 3 -39.17 19.18 37.03
N ALA A 4 -39.06 17.88 37.28
CA ALA A 4 -37.91 17.06 36.94
C ALA A 4 -38.30 16.15 35.76
N GLY A 5 -37.60 16.28 34.64
CA GLY A 5 -37.73 15.42 33.47
C GLY A 5 -36.46 15.57 32.65
N GLY A 6 -35.65 14.52 32.61
CA GLY A 6 -34.30 14.56 32.05
C GLY A 6 -34.15 14.04 30.62
N THR A 7 -32.87 13.95 30.26
CA THR A 7 -32.22 13.13 29.24
C THR A 7 -31.77 13.80 27.92
N ALA A 8 -30.50 13.50 27.61
CA ALA A 8 -29.83 13.46 26.31
C ALA A 8 -29.33 14.78 25.67
N ASN A 9 -28.22 15.28 26.20
CA ASN A 9 -27.25 16.05 25.41
C ASN A 9 -26.56 15.10 24.40
N ARG A 10 -26.82 15.26 23.10
CA ARG A 10 -26.10 14.57 22.02
C ARG A 10 -25.06 15.52 21.41
N PRO A 11 -23.75 15.30 21.59
CA PRO A 11 -22.77 15.78 20.63
C PRO A 11 -22.62 14.72 19.53
N SER A 12 -23.26 14.96 18.37
CA SER A 12 -22.98 14.21 17.16
C SER A 12 -21.80 14.84 16.42
N SER A 13 -20.71 14.06 16.35
CA SER A 13 -19.83 13.90 15.20
C SER A 13 -19.26 15.15 14.50
N SER A 14 -17.95 15.34 14.65
CA SER A 14 -17.08 15.43 13.46
C SER A 14 -15.63 15.10 13.82
N ALA A 15 -15.31 13.82 13.64
CA ALA A 15 -14.03 13.29 13.20
C ALA A 15 -12.74 14.03 13.62
N ALA A 16 -12.20 13.65 14.77
CA ALA A 16 -10.75 13.53 14.92
C ALA A 16 -10.29 12.29 14.13
N ARG A 17 -9.72 12.47 12.92
CA ARG A 17 -8.83 11.47 12.29
C ARG A 17 -7.78 12.17 11.40
N ASN A 18 -6.63 12.41 12.02
CA ASN A 18 -5.27 12.50 11.52
C ASN A 18 -5.07 12.73 10.02
N ASN A 19 -4.55 13.92 9.73
CA ASN A 19 -3.89 14.27 8.49
C ASN A 19 -2.50 13.58 8.47
N GLY A 20 -2.48 12.30 8.15
CA GLY A 20 -1.26 11.52 7.92
C GLY A 20 -1.11 11.26 6.43
N SER A 21 -0.74 12.27 5.65
CA SER A 21 -0.11 12.04 4.35
C SER A 21 1.34 11.64 4.61
N GLU A 22 1.52 10.42 5.13
CA GLU A 22 2.78 9.70 5.01
C GLU A 22 3.03 9.56 3.51
N GLY A 23 4.18 10.05 3.04
CA GLY A 23 4.49 10.09 1.61
C GLY A 23 4.27 8.72 0.99
N GLU A 24 3.44 8.67 -0.05
CA GLU A 24 3.37 7.51 -0.92
C GLU A 24 4.79 7.31 -1.47
N GLU A 25 5.57 6.41 -0.87
CA GLU A 25 6.90 6.08 -1.35
C GLU A 25 6.73 5.58 -2.79
N GLU A 26 7.18 6.41 -3.72
CA GLU A 26 6.97 6.19 -5.13
C GLU A 26 7.79 4.99 -5.57
N ILE A 27 7.11 3.88 -5.87
CA ILE A 27 7.76 2.67 -6.35
C ILE A 27 8.23 2.90 -7.79
N ILE A 28 9.54 2.79 -8.01
CA ILE A 28 10.16 2.85 -9.35
C ILE A 28 10.71 1.48 -9.76
N ILE A 29 10.67 1.18 -11.06
CA ILE A 29 11.01 -0.15 -11.56
C ILE A 29 12.49 -0.48 -11.35
N ASP A 30 13.37 0.52 -11.49
CA ASP A 30 14.82 0.36 -11.35
C ASP A 30 15.21 -0.15 -9.96
N ASP A 31 14.53 0.31 -8.91
CA ASP A 31 14.81 -0.12 -7.54
C ASP A 31 14.34 -1.56 -7.29
N LEU A 32 13.21 -1.97 -7.89
CA LEU A 32 12.76 -3.37 -7.86
C LEU A 32 13.73 -4.29 -8.60
N LEU A 33 14.28 -3.84 -9.72
CA LEU A 33 15.27 -4.61 -10.49
C LEU A 33 16.60 -4.72 -9.75
N ARG A 34 17.07 -3.64 -9.12
CA ARG A 34 18.25 -3.68 -8.23
C ARG A 34 18.02 -4.64 -7.07
N LEU A 35 16.86 -4.58 -6.44
CA LEU A 35 16.49 -5.48 -5.35
C LEU A 35 16.56 -6.96 -5.78
N ILE A 36 16.13 -7.29 -7.01
CA ILE A 36 16.26 -8.66 -7.53
C ILE A 36 17.71 -9.09 -7.63
N VAL A 37 18.57 -8.24 -8.19
CA VAL A 37 20.00 -8.53 -8.34
C VAL A 37 20.65 -8.73 -6.96
N ASP A 38 20.37 -7.83 -6.02
CA ASP A 38 20.90 -7.88 -4.64
C ASP A 38 20.46 -9.15 -3.91
N LYS A 39 19.23 -9.61 -4.16
CA LYS A 39 18.68 -10.85 -3.60
C LYS A 39 19.02 -12.10 -4.40
N GLN A 40 19.81 -11.98 -5.48
CA GLN A 40 20.15 -13.07 -6.40
C GLN A 40 18.89 -13.78 -6.95
N GLY A 41 17.85 -13.01 -7.22
CA GLY A 41 16.61 -13.47 -7.84
C GLY A 41 16.71 -13.57 -9.36
N SER A 42 15.78 -14.31 -9.96
CA SER A 42 15.71 -14.48 -11.42
C SER A 42 14.62 -13.65 -12.09
N ASP A 43 13.47 -13.46 -11.42
CA ASP A 43 12.27 -12.89 -12.03
C ASP A 43 11.58 -11.89 -11.09
N LEU A 44 11.09 -10.77 -11.64
CA LEU A 44 10.16 -9.85 -11.01
C LEU A 44 8.74 -10.19 -11.42
N HIS A 45 7.85 -10.42 -10.47
CA HIS A 45 6.44 -10.65 -10.72
C HIS A 45 5.63 -9.47 -10.20
N LEU A 46 4.92 -8.80 -11.12
CA LEU A 46 4.00 -7.70 -10.81
C LEU A 46 2.58 -8.17 -11.10
N THR A 47 1.70 -8.11 -10.10
CA THR A 47 0.30 -8.56 -10.23
C THR A 47 -0.61 -7.67 -9.39
N VAL A 48 -1.74 -7.25 -9.97
CA VAL A 48 -2.73 -6.43 -9.28
C VAL A 48 -3.32 -7.21 -8.11
N GLY A 49 -3.40 -6.58 -6.94
CA GLY A 49 -3.92 -7.22 -5.73
C GLY A 49 -2.88 -8.03 -4.96
N SER A 50 -1.62 -8.03 -5.40
CA SER A 50 -0.48 -8.60 -4.68
C SER A 50 0.65 -7.57 -4.57
N PRO A 51 1.52 -7.66 -3.55
CA PRO A 51 2.77 -6.91 -3.55
C PRO A 51 3.67 -7.40 -4.71
N PRO A 52 4.69 -6.62 -5.13
CA PRO A 52 5.74 -7.13 -6.01
C PRO A 52 6.35 -8.42 -5.43
N MET A 53 6.47 -9.46 -6.25
CA MET A 53 7.01 -10.75 -5.84
C MET A 53 8.34 -11.00 -6.54
N LEU A 54 9.33 -11.51 -5.82
CA LEU A 54 10.63 -11.89 -6.35
C LEU A 54 10.70 -13.41 -6.47
N ARG A 55 11.26 -13.93 -7.56
CA ARG A 55 11.59 -15.34 -7.65
C ARG A 55 13.01 -15.59 -7.15
N LEU A 56 13.12 -16.19 -5.98
CA LEU A 56 14.40 -16.52 -5.33
C LEU A 56 14.52 -18.05 -5.25
N GLN A 57 15.60 -18.60 -5.81
CA GLN A 57 15.89 -20.05 -5.77
C GLN A 57 14.69 -20.92 -6.22
N GLY A 58 13.99 -20.45 -7.25
CA GLY A 58 12.83 -21.15 -7.82
C GLY A 58 11.49 -20.95 -7.11
N LYS A 59 11.46 -20.23 -5.98
CA LYS A 59 10.23 -19.94 -5.20
C LYS A 59 9.87 -18.45 -5.26
N LEU A 60 8.58 -18.13 -5.18
CA LEU A 60 8.08 -16.76 -5.13
C LEU A 60 8.08 -16.25 -3.68
N TRP A 61 8.61 -15.05 -3.48
CA TRP A 61 8.68 -14.35 -2.20
C TRP A 61 8.07 -12.95 -2.32
N PRO A 62 7.13 -12.56 -1.44
CA PRO A 62 6.63 -11.20 -1.41
C PRO A 62 7.71 -10.23 -0.93
N THR A 63 7.70 -9.02 -1.48
CA THR A 63 8.44 -7.88 -0.94
C THR A 63 7.68 -7.23 0.22
N ASP A 64 8.35 -6.39 0.99
CA ASP A 64 7.74 -5.61 2.08
C ASP A 64 6.98 -4.36 1.57
N LEU A 65 6.81 -4.23 0.26
CA LEU A 65 6.11 -3.13 -0.40
C LEU A 65 4.59 -3.33 -0.36
N PRO A 66 3.81 -2.25 -0.49
CA PRO A 66 2.35 -2.35 -0.50
C PRO A 66 1.82 -3.16 -1.68
N VAL A 67 0.57 -3.61 -1.53
CA VAL A 67 -0.17 -4.31 -2.58
C VAL A 67 -0.37 -3.39 -3.77
N LEU A 68 -0.02 -3.88 -4.97
CA LEU A 68 -0.13 -3.12 -6.19
C LEU A 68 -1.59 -2.93 -6.62
N THR A 69 -1.97 -1.70 -6.89
CA THR A 69 -3.20 -1.34 -7.59
C THR A 69 -3.02 -1.47 -9.12
N ALA A 70 -4.14 -1.54 -9.84
CA ALA A 70 -4.11 -1.59 -11.31
C ALA A 70 -3.42 -0.37 -11.96
N LYS A 71 -3.51 0.80 -11.30
CA LYS A 71 -2.85 2.04 -11.74
C LYS A 71 -1.33 1.92 -11.60
N GLU A 72 -0.86 1.47 -10.45
CA GLU A 72 0.58 1.31 -10.17
C GLU A 72 1.20 0.22 -11.02
N THR A 73 0.56 -0.95 -11.15
CA THR A 73 1.07 -2.03 -12.01
C THR A 73 1.25 -1.54 -13.44
N ARG A 74 0.27 -0.82 -13.99
CA ARG A 74 0.36 -0.26 -15.34
C ARG A 74 1.49 0.77 -15.45
N ARG A 75 1.63 1.64 -14.45
CA ARG A 75 2.70 2.63 -14.38
C ARG A 75 4.09 1.97 -14.37
N LEU A 76 4.28 0.94 -13.56
CA LEU A 76 5.54 0.19 -13.46
C LEU A 76 5.89 -0.50 -14.78
N VAL A 77 4.92 -1.14 -15.43
CA VAL A 77 5.14 -1.78 -16.73
C VAL A 77 5.53 -0.78 -17.82
N PHE A 78 4.93 0.42 -17.82
CA PHE A 78 5.29 1.46 -18.79
C PHE A 78 6.69 2.04 -18.61
N GLN A 79 7.33 1.88 -17.45
CA GLN A 79 8.72 2.33 -17.25
C GLN A 79 9.74 1.47 -18.03
N PHE A 80 9.34 0.31 -18.57
CA PHE A 80 10.18 -0.52 -19.44
C PHE A 80 10.18 -0.10 -20.92
N LEU A 81 9.21 0.72 -21.35
CA LEU A 81 9.05 1.14 -22.74
C LEU A 81 9.73 2.49 -22.99
#